data_AF-A0A439P421-F1
#
_entry.id   AF-A0A439P421-F1
#
_cell.length_a   1.000
_cell.length_b   1.000
_cell.length_c   1.000
_cell.angle_alpha   90.00
_cell.angle_beta   90.00
_cell.angle_gamma   90.00
#
_symmetry.space_group_name_H-M   'P 1'
#
loop_
_entity.id
_entity.type
_entity.pdbx_description
1 polymer ?
#
loop_
_entity_poly.entity_id
_entity_poly.type
_entity_poly.pdbx_seq_one_letter_code
_entity_poly.pdbx_strand_id
1 'polypeptide(L)' 'KRVDPIAAGRRLANYLKVMTLEAQTIARACGKNSLHNLEPEDLVALSIEAAAMAGVPLAGTSWIPGKNGF' A
#
# COMPACT_ATOMS: atom_id res chain seq x y z
N LYS A 1 -16.20 -29.32 -4.64
CA LYS A 1 -14.87 -29.98 -4.55
C LYS A 1 -14.11 -29.31 -3.39
N ARG A 2 -13.66 -30.06 -2.37
CA ARG A 2 -12.91 -29.48 -1.23
C ARG A 2 -11.46 -29.20 -1.63
N VAL A 3 -10.88 -28.14 -1.08
CA VAL A 3 -9.45 -27.81 -1.25
C VAL A 3 -8.60 -28.66 -0.31
N ASP A 4 -7.42 -29.08 -0.76
CA ASP A 4 -6.43 -29.73 0.11
C ASP A 4 -5.82 -28.68 1.05
N PRO A 5 -6.00 -28.83 2.38
CA PRO A 5 -5.55 -27.85 3.37
C PRO A 5 -4.01 -27.69 3.40
N ILE A 6 -3.24 -28.75 3.15
CA ILE A 6 -1.77 -28.69 3.20
C ILE A 6 -1.24 -27.88 2.01
N ALA A 7 -1.69 -28.25 0.80
CA ALA A 7 -1.34 -27.51 -0.41
C ALA A 7 -1.85 -26.06 -0.37
N ALA A 8 -3.04 -25.81 0.19
CA ALA A 8 -3.57 -24.46 0.38
C ALA A 8 -2.74 -23.64 1.36
N GLY A 9 -2.34 -24.23 2.50
CA GLY A 9 -1.47 -23.59 3.48
C GLY A 9 -0.12 -23.18 2.88
N ARG A 10 0.49 -24.04 2.06
CA ARG A 10 1.74 -23.72 1.35
C ARG A 10 1.59 -22.55 0.37
N ARG A 11 0.48 -22.49 -0.38
CA ARG A 11 0.20 -21.36 -1.28
C ARG A 11 0.00 -20.06 -0.51
N LEU A 12 -0.73 -20.10 0.60
CA LEU A 12 -0.94 -18.93 1.46
C LEU A 12 0.38 -18.43 2.04
N ALA A 13 1.22 -19.32 2.57
CA ALA A 13 2.53 -18.95 3.11
C ALA A 13 3.42 -18.29 2.05
N ASN A 14 3.45 -18.83 0.83
CA ASN A 14 4.19 -18.25 -0.28
C ASN A 14 3.64 -16.87 -0.67
N TYR A 15 2.31 -16.74 -0.75
CA TYR A 15 1.66 -15.47 -1.08
C TYR A 15 2.00 -14.38 -0.06
N LEU A 16 1.85 -14.67 1.24
CA LEU A 16 2.19 -13.73 2.30
C LEU A 16 3.68 -13.35 2.27
N LYS A 17 4.56 -14.32 2.02
CA LYS A 17 6.01 -14.06 1.89
C LYS A 17 6.31 -13.09 0.76
N VAL A 18 5.71 -13.28 -0.42
CA VAL A 18 5.91 -12.39 -1.56
C VAL A 18 5.34 -11.01 -1.27
N MET A 19 4.11 -10.93 -0.76
CA MET A 19 3.48 -9.64 -0.37
C MET A 19 4.35 -8.85 0.62
N THR A 20 4.97 -9.53 1.60
CA THR A 20 5.90 -8.88 2.53
C THR A 20 7.15 -8.34 1.83
N LEU A 21 7.76 -9.12 0.92
CA LEU A 21 8.96 -8.70 0.19
C LEU A 21 8.69 -7.54 -0.76
N GLU A 22 7.54 -7.54 -1.42
CA GLU A 22 7.11 -6.45 -2.30
C GLU A 22 6.87 -5.18 -1.50
N ALA A 23 6.13 -5.25 -0.40
CA ALA A 23 5.89 -4.08 0.45
C ALA A 23 7.19 -3.49 1.00
N GLN A 24 8.15 -4.32 1.42
CA GLN A 24 9.49 -3.85 1.80
C GLN A 24 10.25 -3.21 0.63
N THR A 25 10.05 -3.69 -0.59
CA THR A 25 10.69 -3.13 -1.79
C THR A 25 10.14 -1.74 -2.10
N ILE A 26 8.82 -1.55 -1.93
CA ILE A 26 8.17 -0.23 -2.05
C ILE A 26 8.75 0.75 -1.01
N ALA A 27 8.83 0.35 0.26
CA ALA A 27 9.42 1.19 1.31
C ALA A 27 10.85 1.64 0.97
N ARG A 28 11.69 0.71 0.46
CA ARG A 28 13.05 1.04 0.02
C ARG A 28 13.10 1.99 -1.17
N ALA A 29 12.15 1.88 -2.11
CA ALA A 29 12.06 2.80 -3.25
C ALA A 29 11.76 4.25 -2.79
N CYS A 30 11.05 4.41 -1.67
CA CYS A 30 10.87 5.71 -0.99
C CYS A 30 12.04 6.09 -0.06
N GLY A 31 13.17 5.36 -0.09
CA GLY A 31 14.32 5.63 0.78
C GLY A 31 14.11 5.24 2.25
N LYS A 32 13.08 4.44 2.56
CA LYS A 32 12.74 4.01 3.93
C LYS A 32 13.18 2.57 4.19
N ASN A 33 13.68 2.30 5.40
CA ASN A 33 14.10 0.96 5.81
C ASN A 33 12.96 0.07 6.33
N SER A 34 11.80 0.66 6.63
CA SER A 34 10.61 -0.01 7.17
C SER A 34 9.36 0.67 6.64
N LEU A 35 8.28 -0.11 6.42
CA LEU A 35 6.97 0.41 6.05
C LEU A 35 6.41 1.39 7.09
N HIS A 36 6.73 1.18 8.36
CA HIS A 36 6.30 2.06 9.45
C HIS A 36 6.93 3.46 9.39
N ASN A 37 7.92 3.66 8.53
CA ASN A 37 8.63 4.93 8.37
C ASN A 37 8.17 5.71 7.13
N LEU A 38 7.14 5.23 6.41
CA LEU A 38 6.56 5.98 5.30
C LEU A 38 5.86 7.21 5.84
N GLU A 39 6.13 8.35 5.19
CA GLU A 39 5.50 9.61 5.50
C GLU A 39 4.45 9.94 4.42
N PRO A 40 3.44 10.78 4.70
CA PRO A 40 2.40 11.14 3.73
C PRO A 40 2.95 11.65 2.39
N GLU A 41 4.09 12.33 2.40
CA GLU A 41 4.81 12.83 1.23
C GLU A 41 5.39 11.74 0.34
N ASP A 42 5.59 10.52 0.84
CA ASP A 42 6.04 9.37 0.05
C ASP A 42 4.89 8.71 -0.72
N LEU A 43 3.65 9.15 -0.50
CA LEU A 43 2.44 8.45 -0.91
C LEU A 43 1.52 9.33 -1.78
N VAL A 44 0.80 8.65 -2.68
CA VAL A 44 -0.31 9.22 -3.46
C VAL A 44 -1.45 8.22 -3.54
N ALA A 45 -2.69 8.71 -3.62
CA ALA A 45 -3.88 7.87 -3.73
C ALA A 45 -4.40 7.81 -5.16
N LEU A 46 -4.90 6.65 -5.58
CA LEU A 46 -5.52 6.44 -6.90
C LEU A 46 -7.03 6.72 -6.92
N SER A 47 -7.66 6.87 -5.76
CA SER A 47 -9.08 7.24 -5.64
C SER A 47 -9.27 8.44 -4.71
N ILE A 48 -10.38 9.16 -4.92
CA ILE A 48 -10.73 10.36 -4.15
C ILE A 48 -11.01 10.00 -2.69
N GLU A 49 -11.70 8.88 -2.45
CA GLU A 49 -12.03 8.40 -1.11
C GLU A 49 -10.77 8.03 -0.33
N ALA A 50 -9.82 7.35 -0.99
CA ALA A 50 -8.55 7.02 -0.37
C ALA A 50 -7.72 8.27 -0.07
N ALA A 51 -7.69 9.24 -0.99
CA ALA A 51 -7.03 10.53 -0.78
C ALA A 51 -7.62 11.25 0.45
N ALA A 52 -8.95 11.28 0.55
CA ALA A 52 -9.67 11.91 1.67
C ALA A 52 -9.41 11.20 3.01
N MET A 53 -9.46 9.86 3.04
CA MET A 53 -9.29 9.06 4.26
C MET A 53 -7.85 9.03 4.75
N ALA A 54 -6.88 8.89 3.84
CA ALA A 54 -5.47 8.80 4.18
C ALA A 54 -4.79 10.18 4.28
N GLY A 55 -5.42 11.24 3.77
CA GLY A 55 -4.89 12.60 3.82
C GLY A 55 -3.66 12.82 2.94
N VAL A 56 -3.57 12.10 1.83
CA VAL A 56 -2.49 12.16 0.82
C VAL A 56 -3.03 12.66 -0.52
N PRO A 57 -2.18 13.22 -1.41
CA PRO A 57 -2.64 13.77 -2.68
C PRO A 57 -3.25 12.72 -3.62
N LEU A 58 -4.22 13.14 -4.44
CA LEU A 58 -4.70 12.35 -5.57
C LEU A 58 -3.62 12.29 -6.66
N ALA A 59 -3.35 11.10 -7.18
CA ALA A 59 -2.32 10.85 -8.18
C ALA A 59 -2.42 11.82 -9.38
N GLY A 60 -1.28 12.42 -9.73
CA GLY A 60 -1.20 13.43 -10.79
C GLY A 60 -1.57 14.86 -10.37
N THR A 61 -1.87 15.09 -9.08
CA THR A 61 -2.26 16.40 -8.54
C THR A 61 -1.61 16.68 -7.19
N SER A 62 -1.69 17.93 -6.73
CA SER A 62 -1.38 18.32 -5.35
C SER A 62 -2.63 18.46 -4.47
N TRP A 63 -3.78 17.93 -4.94
CA TRP A 63 -5.07 18.12 -4.31
C TRP A 63 -5.36 17.01 -3.29
N ILE A 64 -5.79 17.41 -2.09
CA ILE A 64 -6.26 16.53 -1.02
C ILE A 64 -7.70 16.94 -0.69
N PRO A 65 -8.68 16.06 -0.92
CA PRO A 65 -10.08 16.37 -0.65
C PRO A 65 -10.28 16.85 0.80
N GLY A 66 -10.96 17.99 0.97
CA GLY A 66 -11.27 18.55 2.29
C GLY A 66 -10.14 19.32 2.97
N LYS A 67 -8.89 19.28 2.47
CA LYS A 67 -7.80 20.15 2.95
C LYS A 67 -7.58 21.36 2.05
N ASN A 68 -7.50 21.13 0.74
CA ASN A 68 -7.36 22.18 -0.25
C ASN A 68 -8.72 22.37 -0.94
N GLY A 69 -9.12 23.62 -1.21
CA GLY A 69 -10.26 23.89 -2.09
C GLY A 69 -10.06 23.17 -3.43
N PHE A 70 -11.17 22.86 -4.11
CA PHE A 70 -11.13 22.25 -5.44
C PHE A 70 -10.35 23.12 -6.45
#